data_AF-A0A0M2PLI3-F1
#
_entry.id   AF-A0A0M2PLI3-F1
#
_cell.length_a   1.000
_cell.length_b   1.000
_cell.length_c   1.000
_cell.angle_alpha   90.00
_cell.angle_beta   90.00
_cell.angle_gamma   90.00
#
_symmetry.space_group_name_H-M   'P 1'
#
loop_
_entity.id
_entity.type
_entity.pdbx_description
1 polymer ?
#
loop_
_entity_poly.entity_id
_entity_poly.type
_entity_poly.pdbx_seq_one_letter_code
_entity_poly.pdbx_strand_id
1 'polypeptide(L)'
;MDNKFFKNIENKTGVNMNDVFALANSLQGANFKDEKTVRNVIRRVSQIANKPVSKQMEDKIVNSIVNGNEKLDFNTISKMINKK
;
A
#
# COMPACT_ATOMS: atom_id res chain seq x y z
N MET A 1 -10.09 -14.93 5.93
CA MET A 1 -8.93 -14.18 5.42
C MET A 1 -7.70 -14.66 6.17
N ASP A 2 -6.66 -15.14 5.47
CA ASP A 2 -5.55 -15.86 6.10
C ASP A 2 -4.65 -14.95 6.95
N ASN A 3 -4.78 -15.08 8.28
CA ASN A 3 -3.90 -14.43 9.26
C ASN A 3 -2.41 -14.63 9.00
N LYS A 4 -2.03 -15.70 8.28
CA LYS A 4 -0.63 -16.00 7.92
C LYS A 4 -0.06 -14.97 6.92
N PHE A 5 -0.87 -14.49 5.98
CA PHE A 5 -0.42 -13.50 5.00
C PHE A 5 -0.09 -12.16 5.67
N PHE A 6 -1.01 -11.65 6.48
CA PHE A 6 -0.81 -10.39 7.22
C PHE A 6 0.34 -10.48 8.22
N LYS A 7 0.46 -11.59 8.96
CA LYS A 7 1.61 -11.85 9.84
C LYS A 7 2.93 -11.87 9.08
N ASN A 8 2.97 -12.44 7.87
CA ASN A 8 4.19 -12.43 7.07
C ASN A 8 4.55 -11.02 6.61
N ILE A 9 3.57 -10.18 6.28
CA ILE A 9 3.81 -8.77 5.95
C ILE A 9 4.34 -8.03 7.17
N GLU A 10 3.68 -8.16 8.32
CA GLU A 10 4.09 -7.53 9.58
C GLU A 10 5.52 -7.93 9.93
N ASN A 11 5.85 -9.22 9.88
CA ASN A 11 7.20 -9.71 10.17
C ASN A 11 8.25 -9.21 9.15
N LYS A 12 7.90 -9.10 7.86
CA LYS A 12 8.85 -8.66 6.81
C LYS A 12 9.04 -7.14 6.78
N THR A 13 8.01 -6.38 7.11
CA THR A 13 7.97 -4.93 6.93
C THR A 13 8.04 -4.15 8.23
N GLY A 14 7.77 -4.79 9.37
CA GLY A 14 7.67 -4.17 10.68
C GLY A 14 6.41 -3.32 10.87
N VAL A 15 5.44 -3.42 9.94
CA VAL A 15 4.24 -2.58 9.92
C VAL A 15 3.13 -3.24 10.74
N ASN A 16 2.51 -2.48 11.64
CA ASN A 16 1.35 -2.94 12.40
C ASN A 16 0.13 -3.07 11.49
N MET A 17 -0.40 -4.28 11.37
CA MET A 17 -1.55 -4.57 10.50
C MET A 17 -2.81 -3.84 10.97
N ASN A 18 -2.97 -3.56 12.26
CA ASN A 18 -4.12 -2.81 12.78
C ASN A 18 -4.17 -1.39 12.20
N ASP A 19 -3.03 -0.71 12.12
CA ASP A 19 -2.94 0.63 11.55
C ASP A 19 -3.21 0.62 10.04
N VAL A 20 -2.75 -0.43 9.36
CA VAL A 20 -3.04 -0.64 7.93
C VAL A 20 -4.53 -0.87 7.70
N PHE A 21 -5.20 -1.68 8.53
CA PHE A 21 -6.64 -1.89 8.44
C PHE A 21 -7.44 -0.62 8.75
N ALA A 22 -7.05 0.13 9.78
CA ALA A 22 -7.67 1.41 10.11
C ALA A 22 -7.54 2.41 8.95
N LEU A 23 -6.36 2.48 8.32
CA LEU A 23 -6.14 3.29 7.14
C LEU A 23 -7.03 2.81 5.98
N ALA A 24 -7.03 1.52 5.65
CA ALA A 24 -7.85 0.96 4.58
C ALA A 24 -9.35 1.27 4.77
N ASN A 25 -9.86 1.16 6.00
CA ASN A 25 -11.23 1.53 6.33
C ASN A 25 -11.49 3.02 6.12
N SER A 26 -10.56 3.89 6.50
CA SER A 26 -10.68 5.35 6.27
C SER A 26 -10.65 5.75 4.79
N LEU A 27 -10.13 4.87 3.93
CA LEU A 27 -10.05 5.06 2.48
C LEU A 27 -11.19 4.38 1.72
N GLN A 28 -12.15 3.76 2.41
CA GLN A 28 -13.38 3.31 1.77
C GLN A 28 -14.09 4.50 1.14
N GLY A 29 -14.32 4.43 -0.18
CA GLY A 29 -14.92 5.52 -0.96
C GLY A 29 -13.94 6.58 -1.46
N ALA A 30 -12.63 6.44 -1.20
CA ALA A 30 -11.62 7.36 -1.75
C ALA A 30 -11.48 7.19 -3.27
N ASN A 31 -11.25 8.31 -3.97
CA ASN A 31 -11.02 8.30 -5.41
C ASN A 31 -9.54 8.04 -5.73
N PHE A 32 -9.18 6.78 -5.98
CA PHE A 32 -7.82 6.40 -6.37
C PHE A 32 -7.41 6.80 -7.79
N LYS A 33 -8.29 7.48 -8.54
CA LYS A 33 -7.94 8.13 -9.81
C LYS A 33 -7.44 9.56 -9.62
N ASP A 34 -7.63 10.13 -8.43
CA ASP A 34 -7.10 11.45 -8.10
C ASP A 34 -5.70 11.33 -7.51
N GLU A 35 -4.73 11.91 -8.20
CA GLU A 35 -3.33 11.96 -7.78
C GLU A 35 -3.16 12.53 -6.37
N LYS A 36 -3.93 13.56 -5.98
CA LYS A 36 -3.80 14.14 -4.64
C LYS A 36 -4.22 13.15 -3.57
N THR A 37 -5.32 12.45 -3.79
CA THR A 37 -5.81 11.38 -2.92
C THR A 37 -4.76 10.27 -2.78
N VAL A 38 -4.22 9.77 -3.89
CA VAL A 38 -3.20 8.72 -3.89
C VAL A 38 -1.93 9.18 -3.16
N ARG A 39 -1.47 10.41 -3.42
CA ARG A 39 -0.29 11.00 -2.77
C ARG A 39 -0.46 11.07 -1.24
N ASN A 40 -1.63 11.50 -0.78
CA ASN A 40 -1.94 11.54 0.66
C ASN A 40 -1.91 10.15 1.30
N VAL A 41 -2.43 9.14 0.59
CA VAL A 41 -2.38 7.74 1.07
C VAL A 41 -0.94 7.26 1.20
N ILE A 42 -0.10 7.49 0.20
CA ILE A 42 1.31 7.07 0.20
C ILE A 42 2.04 7.65 1.42
N ARG A 43 1.83 8.95 1.71
CA ARG A 43 2.47 9.63 2.86
C ARG A 43 2.01 9.07 4.20
N ARG A 44 0.73 8.70 4.33
CA ARG A 44 0.22 8.05 5.55
C ARG A 44 0.82 6.66 5.72
N VAL A 45 0.88 5.86 4.65
CA VAL A 45 1.52 4.53 4.68
C VAL A 45 3.01 4.65 5.03
N SER A 46 3.72 5.62 4.45
CA SER A 46 5.15 5.82 4.72
C SER A 46 5.44 6.16 6.18
N GLN A 47 4.54 6.92 6.83
CA GLN A 47 4.60 7.23 8.25
C GLN A 47 4.37 5.99 9.11
N ILE A 48 3.33 5.19 8.81
CA ILE A 48 3.04 3.95 9.55
C ILE A 48 4.20 2.95 9.40
N ALA A 49 4.76 2.84 8.20
CA ALA A 49 5.89 1.96 7.91
C ALA A 49 7.24 2.52 8.37
N ASN A 50 7.28 3.73 8.91
CA ASN A 50 8.49 4.45 9.29
C ASN A 50 9.59 4.40 8.20
N LYS A 51 9.18 4.53 6.93
CA LYS A 51 10.04 4.42 5.75
C LYS A 51 9.97 5.72 4.97
N PRO A 52 11.08 6.47 4.82
CA PRO A 52 11.08 7.69 4.03
C PRO A 52 10.85 7.36 2.55
N VAL A 53 9.95 8.11 1.92
CA VAL A 53 9.68 8.02 0.48
C VAL A 53 10.18 9.31 -0.16
N SER A 54 11.08 9.19 -1.13
CA SER A 54 11.55 10.34 -1.91
C SER A 54 10.47 10.80 -2.87
N LYS A 55 10.49 12.09 -3.25
CA LYS A 55 9.52 12.64 -4.21
C LYS A 55 9.46 11.85 -5.53
N GLN A 56 10.62 11.44 -6.05
CA GLN A 56 10.69 10.63 -7.27
C GLN A 56 10.02 9.26 -7.10
N MET A 57 10.16 8.64 -5.92
CA MET A 57 9.52 7.35 -5.61
C MET A 57 8.01 7.54 -5.46
N GLU A 58 7.58 8.59 -4.76
CA GLU A 58 6.18 8.97 -4.61
C GLU A 58 5.50 9.18 -5.97
N ASP A 59 6.11 9.98 -6.84
CA ASP A 59 5.58 10.26 -8.18
C ASP A 59 5.49 8.99 -9.05
N LYS A 60 6.46 8.07 -8.93
CA LYS A 60 6.38 6.75 -9.60
C LYS A 60 5.21 5.93 -9.10
N ILE A 61 5.01 5.84 -7.79
CA ILE A 61 3.90 5.09 -7.19
C ILE A 61 2.56 5.69 -7.61
N VAL A 62 2.42 7.02 -7.54
CA VAL A 62 1.23 7.75 -8.00
C VAL A 62 0.93 7.43 -9.45
N ASN A 63 1.93 7.53 -10.33
CA ASN A 63 1.77 7.24 -11.75
C ASN A 63 1.33 5.79 -11.99
N SER A 64 1.93 4.83 -11.27
CA SER A 64 1.55 3.41 -11.35
C SER A 64 0.13 3.13 -10.84
N ILE A 65 -0.39 3.90 -9.87
CA ILE A 65 -1.75 3.69 -9.34
C ILE A 65 -2.80 4.40 -10.19
N VAL A 66 -2.53 5.64 -10.62
CA VAL A 66 -3.48 6.48 -11.36
C VAL A 66 -3.51 6.11 -12.85
N ASN A 67 -2.34 5.90 -13.46
CA ASN A 67 -2.20 5.63 -14.90
C ASN A 67 -1.93 4.15 -15.21
N GLY A 68 -1.48 3.37 -14.22
CA GLY A 68 -1.27 1.94 -14.39
C GLY A 68 -2.60 1.21 -14.49
N ASN A 69 -2.91 0.70 -15.68
CA ASN A 69 -4.01 -0.25 -15.92
C ASN A 69 -3.76 -1.62 -15.27
N GLU A 70 -2.61 -1.83 -14.62
CA GLU A 70 -2.32 -3.02 -13.84
C GLU A 70 -3.20 -3.01 -12.60
N LYS A 71 -4.33 -3.71 -12.68
CA LYS A 71 -5.08 -4.14 -11.51
C LYS A 71 -4.13 -5.04 -10.72
N LEU A 72 -3.35 -4.45 -9.81
CA LEU A 72 -2.59 -5.15 -8.79
C LEU A 72 -3.60 -5.90 -7.92
N ASP A 73 -3.99 -7.07 -8.41
CA ASP A 73 -4.92 -7.92 -7.71
C ASP A 73 -4.22 -8.54 -6.50
N PHE A 74 -5.02 -8.93 -5.51
CA PHE A 74 -4.52 -9.54 -4.29
C PHE A 74 -3.66 -10.78 -4.59
N ASN A 75 -3.99 -11.53 -5.65
CA ASN A 75 -3.26 -12.73 -6.07
C ASN A 75 -1.84 -12.42 -6.53
N THR A 76 -1.65 -11.34 -7.30
CA THR A 76 -0.35 -10.88 -7.79
C THR A 76 0.50 -10.38 -6.63
N ILE A 77 -0.08 -9.59 -5.73
CA ILE A 77 0.61 -9.11 -4.52
C ILE A 77 1.03 -10.28 -3.64
N SER A 78 0.14 -11.26 -3.42
CA SER A 78 0.44 -12.47 -2.64
C SER A 78 1.60 -13.26 -3.24
N LYS A 79 1.65 -13.43 -4.56
CA LYS A 79 2.76 -14.10 -5.26
C LYS A 79 4.08 -13.34 -5.12
N MET A 80 4.06 -12.00 -5.21
CA MET A 80 5.27 -11.18 -5.04
C MET A 80 5.85 -11.28 -3.63
N ILE A 81 4.99 -11.23 -2.61
CA ILE A 81 5.42 -11.29 -1.19
C ILE A 81 5.88 -12.70 -0.81
N ASN A 82 5.28 -13.75 -1.40
CA ASN A 82 5.62 -15.15 -1.10
C ASN A 82 6.78 -15.69 -1.94
N LYS A 83 7.19 -15.01 -3.03
CA LYS A 83 8.44 -15.34 -3.70
C LYS A 83 9.61 -15.07 -2.75
N LYS A 84 10.32 -16.14 -2.39
CA LYS A 84 11.60 -16.10 -1.69
C LYS A 84 12.65 -15.43 -2.57
#